data_AF-A0A7D3Y326-F1
#
_entry.id   AF-A0A7D3Y326-F1
#
_cell.length_a   1.000
_cell.length_b   1.000
_cell.length_c   1.000
_cell.angle_alpha   90.00
_cell.angle_beta   90.00
_cell.angle_gamma   90.00
#
_symmetry.space_group_name_H-M   'P 1'
#
loop_
_entity.id
_entity.type
_entity.pdbx_description
1 polymer ?
#
loop_
_entity_poly.entity_id
_entity_poly.type
_entity_poly.pdbx_seq_one_letter_code
_entity_poly.pdbx_strand_id
1 'polypeptide(L)'
;MTDPGPPPNAAEIMESVNDTLQGLELEPRETSEILLFANRELPHLHTPEDSYFILGSYRDPYLRRLRIVQNELDKRIGTYPFLMADLPELDIDRLPVFRIRFTLLAAHADTIVAVYEQDAGGEVTELGKISTTPYFDKSYVLPRDYTWMTDQNLDTEADVIAAAATIYFNDDLDQATAEKELDSLLAAANKNDIRLTKSDVIDRLEEREDDEQAPVSYSWVHLNEFRLFELHNRCFAWSSQDDLRNIVDKVP
;
A
#
# COMPACT_ATOMS: atom_id res chain seq x y z
N MET A 1 29.53 10.37 -24.72
CA MET A 1 29.32 9.30 -23.72
C MET A 1 28.74 8.13 -24.47
N THR A 2 29.40 6.98 -24.41
CA THR A 2 28.94 5.74 -25.06
C THR A 2 27.62 5.33 -24.44
N ASP A 3 26.63 5.04 -25.28
CA ASP A 3 25.34 4.50 -24.85
C ASP A 3 25.63 3.22 -24.05
N PRO A 4 25.19 3.09 -22.79
CA PRO A 4 25.41 1.88 -22.03
C PRO A 4 24.75 0.72 -22.78
N GLY A 5 25.51 -0.36 -23.01
CA GLY A 5 24.99 -1.57 -23.64
C GLY A 5 23.80 -2.16 -22.87
N PRO A 6 23.03 -3.08 -23.46
CA PRO A 6 21.86 -3.67 -22.81
C PRO A 6 22.23 -4.34 -21.47
N PRO A 7 21.30 -4.40 -20.50
CA PRO A 7 21.56 -4.99 -19.20
C PRO A 7 21.93 -6.46 -19.32
N PRO A 8 22.73 -7.02 -18.40
CA PRO A 8 23.16 -8.42 -18.46
C PRO A 8 21.98 -9.41 -18.43
N ASN A 9 20.84 -9.03 -17.87
CA ASN A 9 19.58 -9.78 -17.81
C ASN A 9 18.51 -9.25 -18.79
N ALA A 10 18.91 -8.60 -19.90
CA ALA A 10 17.98 -8.02 -20.88
C ALA A 10 16.93 -9.01 -21.42
N ALA A 11 17.28 -10.29 -21.58
CA ALA A 11 16.35 -11.30 -22.06
C ALA A 11 15.18 -11.52 -21.09
N GLU A 12 15.47 -11.67 -19.79
CA GLU A 12 14.47 -11.86 -18.73
C GLU A 12 13.60 -10.61 -18.56
N ILE A 13 14.22 -9.43 -18.61
CA ILE A 13 13.53 -8.14 -18.60
C ILE A 13 12.52 -8.07 -19.75
N MET A 14 12.95 -8.39 -20.97
CA MET A 14 12.08 -8.31 -22.14
C MET A 14 11.01 -9.40 -22.17
N GLU A 15 11.27 -10.57 -21.60
CA GLU A 15 10.25 -11.61 -21.39
C GLU A 15 9.14 -11.12 -20.46
N SER A 16 9.51 -10.55 -19.30
CA SER A 16 8.56 -9.97 -18.34
C SER A 16 7.73 -8.83 -18.96
N VAL A 17 8.38 -7.97 -19.75
CA VAL A 17 7.70 -6.89 -20.50
C VAL A 17 6.76 -7.44 -21.57
N ASN A 18 7.18 -8.46 -22.31
CA ASN A 18 6.38 -9.10 -23.34
C ASN A 18 5.11 -9.76 -22.76
N ASP A 19 5.25 -10.48 -21.64
CA ASP A 19 4.12 -11.08 -20.94
C ASP A 19 3.16 -10.02 -20.41
N THR A 20 3.72 -8.94 -19.85
CA THR A 20 2.96 -7.79 -19.36
C THR A 20 2.14 -7.12 -20.46
N LEU A 21 2.71 -7.03 -21.67
CA LEU A 21 2.06 -6.44 -22.83
C LEU A 21 1.31 -7.47 -23.69
N GLN A 22 1.15 -8.71 -23.19
CA GLN A 22 0.41 -9.79 -23.85
C GLN A 22 0.91 -10.09 -25.28
N GLY A 23 2.22 -10.06 -25.48
CA GLY A 23 2.83 -10.34 -26.78
C GLY A 23 2.72 -9.20 -27.80
N LEU A 24 2.37 -7.98 -27.37
CA LEU A 24 2.36 -6.81 -28.23
C LEU A 24 3.76 -6.54 -28.79
N GLU A 25 3.87 -6.47 -30.12
CA GLU A 25 5.14 -6.15 -30.78
C GLU A 25 5.59 -4.72 -30.41
N LEU A 26 6.87 -4.61 -30.03
CA LEU A 26 7.51 -3.36 -29.64
C LEU A 26 8.29 -2.78 -30.81
N GLU A 27 8.17 -1.47 -30.99
CA GLU A 27 9.05 -0.75 -31.91
C GLU A 27 10.49 -0.72 -31.35
N PRO A 28 11.51 -0.61 -32.21
CA PRO A 28 12.90 -0.53 -31.75
C PRO A 28 13.15 0.60 -30.74
N ARG A 29 12.51 1.75 -30.92
CA ARG A 29 12.61 2.88 -29.98
C ARG A 29 12.04 2.52 -28.62
N GLU A 30 10.87 1.89 -28.57
CA GLU A 30 10.21 1.50 -27.32
C GLU A 30 11.05 0.48 -26.55
N THR A 31 11.61 -0.50 -27.28
CA THR A 31 12.55 -1.47 -26.71
C THR A 31 13.76 -0.76 -26.10
N SER A 32 14.37 0.18 -26.83
CA SER A 32 15.51 0.95 -26.33
C SER A 32 15.15 1.76 -25.09
N GLU A 33 14.03 2.48 -25.07
CA GLU A 33 13.58 3.27 -23.92
C GLU A 33 13.36 2.39 -22.67
N ILE A 34 12.73 1.23 -22.83
CA ILE A 34 12.51 0.26 -21.75
C ILE A 34 13.84 -0.27 -21.21
N LEU A 35 14.77 -0.64 -22.09
CA LEU A 35 16.10 -1.13 -21.69
C LEU A 35 16.96 -0.03 -21.07
N LEU A 36 16.85 1.22 -21.52
CA LEU A 36 17.53 2.37 -20.93
C LEU A 36 17.03 2.63 -19.50
N PHE A 37 15.71 2.60 -19.29
CA PHE A 37 15.14 2.65 -17.95
C PHE A 37 15.64 1.51 -17.08
N ALA A 38 15.60 0.27 -17.60
CA ALA A 38 16.06 -0.90 -16.86
C ALA A 38 17.55 -0.80 -16.47
N ASN A 39 18.41 -0.35 -17.39
CA ASN A 39 19.82 -0.12 -17.15
C ASN A 39 20.11 0.96 -16.10
N ARG A 40 19.23 1.96 -15.98
CA ARG A 40 19.41 3.07 -15.06
C ARG A 40 18.88 2.74 -13.67
N GLU A 41 17.68 2.16 -13.59
CA GLU A 41 16.98 2.00 -12.30
C GLU A 41 17.22 0.63 -11.64
N LEU A 42 17.23 -0.47 -12.39
CA LEU A 42 17.29 -1.81 -11.79
C LEU A 42 18.61 -2.12 -11.05
N PRO A 43 19.78 -1.60 -11.44
CA PRO A 43 21.00 -1.81 -10.67
C PRO A 43 20.91 -1.31 -9.21
N HIS A 44 20.07 -0.31 -8.93
CA HIS A 44 19.84 0.17 -7.56
C HIS A 44 19.02 -0.82 -6.71
N LEU A 45 18.32 -1.75 -7.34
CA LEU A 45 17.58 -2.83 -6.68
C LEU A 45 18.42 -4.11 -6.54
N HIS A 46 19.59 -4.18 -7.18
CA HIS A 46 20.49 -5.34 -7.13
C HIS A 46 21.73 -5.03 -6.28
N THR A 47 21.50 -4.40 -5.13
CA THR A 47 22.53 -4.09 -4.14
C THR A 47 22.40 -5.07 -2.96
N PRO A 48 23.33 -5.04 -1.98
CA PRO A 48 23.14 -5.77 -0.72
C PRO A 48 22.06 -5.20 0.20
N GLU A 49 21.43 -4.07 -0.17
CA GLU A 49 20.35 -3.45 0.61
C GLU A 49 19.01 -4.09 0.24
N ASP A 50 18.13 -4.30 1.21
CA ASP A 50 16.79 -4.81 0.99
C ASP A 50 15.92 -3.71 0.36
N SER A 51 15.47 -3.93 -0.88
CA SER A 51 14.70 -2.92 -1.62
C SER A 51 13.20 -3.00 -1.34
N TYR A 52 12.59 -1.86 -1.00
CA TYR A 52 11.17 -1.75 -0.70
C TYR A 52 10.47 -0.88 -1.74
N PHE A 53 9.66 -1.52 -2.58
CA PHE A 53 8.81 -0.81 -3.52
C PHE A 53 7.50 -0.38 -2.84
N ILE A 54 7.36 0.90 -2.59
CA ILE A 54 6.18 1.48 -1.94
C ILE A 54 5.13 1.83 -2.99
N LEU A 55 3.93 1.27 -2.82
CA LEU A 55 2.79 1.39 -3.71
C LEU A 55 1.60 2.04 -3.01
N GLY A 56 0.75 2.67 -3.81
CA GLY A 56 -0.47 3.35 -3.38
C GLY A 56 -0.73 4.58 -4.25
N SER A 57 -1.65 5.43 -3.82
CA SER A 57 -1.99 6.64 -4.56
C SER A 57 -0.89 7.71 -4.48
N TYR A 58 -0.33 8.10 -5.63
CA TYR A 58 0.64 9.20 -5.73
C TYR A 58 0.00 10.60 -5.79
N ARG A 59 -1.32 10.70 -5.57
CA ARG A 59 -2.03 11.98 -5.50
C ARG A 59 -2.00 12.52 -4.09
N ASP A 60 -2.01 13.83 -3.94
CA ASP A 60 -2.33 14.44 -2.64
C ASP A 60 -3.77 14.09 -2.24
N PRO A 61 -4.04 13.86 -0.93
CA PRO A 61 -3.08 13.87 0.18
C PRO A 61 -2.30 12.56 0.38
N TYR A 62 -2.71 11.47 -0.29
CA TYR A 62 -2.21 10.09 -0.09
C TYR A 62 -0.70 9.91 -0.27
N LEU A 63 -0.08 10.67 -1.19
CA LEU A 63 1.37 10.62 -1.38
C LEU A 63 2.13 10.86 -0.06
N ARG A 64 1.57 11.67 0.85
CA ARG A 64 2.17 11.93 2.17
C ARG A 64 2.27 10.66 3.02
N ARG A 65 1.31 9.74 2.92
CA ARG A 65 1.31 8.47 3.67
C ARG A 65 2.36 7.52 3.12
N LEU A 66 2.53 7.49 1.80
CA LEU A 66 3.63 6.77 1.17
C LEU A 66 4.99 7.30 1.65
N ARG A 67 5.13 8.62 1.85
CA ARG A 67 6.33 9.22 2.44
C ARG A 67 6.54 8.87 3.90
N ILE A 68 5.48 8.71 4.69
CA ILE A 68 5.59 8.20 6.06
C ILE A 68 6.22 6.81 6.03
N VAL A 69 5.66 5.89 5.23
CA VAL A 69 6.19 4.53 5.08
C VAL A 69 7.64 4.55 4.59
N GLN A 70 7.95 5.36 3.57
CA GLN A 70 9.32 5.51 3.06
C GLN A 70 10.28 5.96 4.16
N ASN A 71 9.93 7.00 4.91
CA ASN A 71 10.78 7.56 5.95
C ASN A 71 10.99 6.58 7.11
N GLU A 72 9.98 5.77 7.47
CA GLU A 72 10.14 4.77 8.53
C GLU A 72 11.03 3.60 8.07
N LEU A 73 10.88 3.15 6.82
CA LEU A 73 11.77 2.15 6.24
C LEU A 73 13.21 2.67 6.12
N ASP A 74 13.40 3.91 5.67
CA ASP A 74 14.73 4.51 5.43
C ASP A 74 15.56 4.69 6.72
N LYS A 75 14.91 4.68 7.89
CA LYS A 75 15.61 4.67 9.19
C LYS A 75 16.31 3.34 9.47
N ARG A 76 15.94 2.26 8.77
CA ARG A 76 16.52 0.93 8.96
C ARG A 76 17.86 0.84 8.24
N ILE A 77 18.80 0.13 8.85
CA ILE A 77 20.12 -0.07 8.25
C ILE A 77 19.99 -1.09 7.13
N GLY A 78 20.53 -0.75 5.95
CA GLY A 78 20.60 -1.68 4.82
C GLY A 78 19.30 -1.82 4.06
N THR A 79 18.42 -0.81 4.09
CA THR A 79 17.18 -0.80 3.32
C THR A 79 17.19 0.30 2.27
N TYR A 80 16.55 0.03 1.13
CA TYR A 80 16.37 1.00 0.05
C TYR A 80 14.88 1.15 -0.30
N PRO A 81 14.15 2.06 0.38
CA PRO A 81 12.74 2.30 0.09
C PRO A 81 12.56 3.36 -1.01
N PHE A 82 11.74 3.03 -2.01
CA PHE A 82 11.50 3.92 -3.15
C PHE A 82 10.04 3.92 -3.60
N LEU A 83 9.63 5.04 -4.21
CA LEU A 83 8.35 5.19 -4.89
C LEU A 83 8.60 5.25 -6.40
N MET A 84 7.72 4.65 -7.18
CA MET A 84 7.80 4.76 -8.64
C MET A 84 7.62 6.22 -9.12
N ALA A 85 6.87 7.05 -8.38
CA ALA A 85 6.69 8.45 -8.70
C ALA A 85 7.99 9.28 -8.69
N ASP A 86 9.03 8.82 -7.98
CA ASP A 86 10.33 9.51 -7.92
C ASP A 86 11.25 9.12 -9.08
N LEU A 87 10.95 8.01 -9.74
CA LEU A 87 11.77 7.51 -10.84
C LEU A 87 11.35 8.20 -12.14
N PRO A 88 12.28 8.39 -13.10
CA PRO A 88 11.94 9.03 -14.35
C PRO A 88 10.94 8.19 -15.16
N GLU A 89 10.12 8.89 -15.94
CA GLU A 89 9.11 8.26 -16.80
C GLU A 89 9.71 7.75 -18.11
N LEU A 90 9.03 6.80 -18.77
CA LEU A 90 9.39 6.35 -20.11
C LEU A 90 8.78 7.30 -21.13
N ASP A 91 9.60 7.81 -22.06
CA ASP A 91 9.15 8.67 -23.17
C ASP A 91 8.50 7.83 -24.28
N ILE A 92 7.37 7.20 -23.97
CA ILE A 92 6.63 6.30 -24.86
C ILE A 92 5.12 6.58 -24.76
N ASP A 93 4.55 7.21 -25.79
CA ASP A 93 3.12 7.56 -25.79
C ASP A 93 2.18 6.37 -26.06
N ARG A 94 2.63 5.39 -26.86
CA ARG A 94 1.78 4.30 -27.37
C ARG A 94 1.45 3.24 -26.31
N LEU A 95 2.36 3.04 -25.36
CA LEU A 95 2.34 1.90 -24.45
C LEU A 95 1.80 2.28 -23.06
N PRO A 96 1.27 1.32 -22.29
CA PRO A 96 0.89 1.55 -20.90
C PRO A 96 2.15 1.66 -20.01
N VAL A 97 2.80 2.84 -20.01
CA VAL A 97 4.07 3.12 -19.32
C VAL A 97 4.02 2.72 -17.84
N PHE A 98 2.95 3.07 -17.14
CA PHE A 98 2.75 2.67 -15.74
C PHE A 98 2.85 1.15 -15.55
N ARG A 99 2.23 0.38 -16.44
CA ARG A 99 2.20 -1.09 -16.35
C ARG A 99 3.59 -1.69 -16.54
N ILE A 100 4.36 -1.16 -17.50
CA ILE A 100 5.72 -1.58 -17.77
C ILE A 100 6.61 -1.29 -16.56
N ARG A 101 6.60 -0.03 -16.08
CA ARG A 101 7.42 0.40 -14.93
C ARG A 101 7.08 -0.39 -13.68
N PHE A 102 5.79 -0.55 -13.36
CA PHE A 102 5.33 -1.38 -12.26
C PHE A 102 5.93 -2.79 -12.34
N THR A 103 5.84 -3.43 -13.51
CA THR A 103 6.29 -4.82 -13.68
C THR A 103 7.80 -4.94 -13.46
N LEU A 104 8.57 -4.04 -14.07
CA LEU A 104 10.03 -4.02 -13.91
C LEU A 104 10.43 -3.83 -12.44
N LEU A 105 9.85 -2.84 -11.76
CA LEU A 105 10.18 -2.53 -10.36
C LEU A 105 9.70 -3.64 -9.42
N ALA A 106 8.46 -4.10 -9.57
CA ALA A 106 7.90 -5.17 -8.75
C ALA A 106 8.60 -6.52 -8.97
N ALA A 107 9.10 -6.81 -10.18
CA ALA A 107 9.87 -8.03 -10.42
C ALA A 107 11.19 -8.04 -9.67
N HIS A 108 11.85 -6.88 -9.56
CA HIS A 108 13.21 -6.77 -9.04
C HIS A 108 13.32 -6.25 -7.61
N ALA A 109 12.26 -5.66 -7.04
CA ALA A 109 12.26 -5.28 -5.63
C ALA A 109 12.18 -6.51 -4.72
N ASP A 110 12.81 -6.45 -3.55
CA ASP A 110 12.80 -7.54 -2.57
C ASP A 110 11.47 -7.62 -1.83
N THR A 111 10.91 -6.45 -1.49
CA THR A 111 9.62 -6.31 -0.80
C THR A 111 8.75 -5.26 -1.48
N ILE A 112 7.43 -5.48 -1.48
CA ILE A 112 6.43 -4.53 -1.95
C ILE A 112 5.55 -4.14 -0.76
N VAL A 113 5.41 -2.85 -0.49
CA VAL A 113 4.59 -2.31 0.61
C VAL A 113 3.50 -1.44 0.00
N ALA A 114 2.26 -1.90 0.03
CA ALA A 114 1.13 -1.23 -0.61
C ALA A 114 0.21 -0.59 0.42
N VAL A 115 0.10 0.74 0.41
CA VAL A 115 -0.77 1.52 1.30
C VAL A 115 -2.07 1.83 0.57
N TYR A 116 -3.19 1.50 1.20
CA TYR A 116 -4.52 1.71 0.64
C TYR A 116 -5.31 2.67 1.51
N GLU A 117 -5.99 3.62 0.89
CA GLU A 117 -6.75 4.68 1.60
C GLU A 117 -8.06 5.05 0.90
N GLN A 118 -8.40 4.40 -0.23
CA GLN A 118 -9.60 4.75 -1.00
C GLN A 118 -10.09 3.56 -1.83
N ASP A 119 -11.37 3.58 -2.20
CA ASP A 119 -11.94 2.69 -3.22
C ASP A 119 -11.74 3.30 -4.62
N ALA A 120 -10.47 3.43 -5.04
CA ALA A 120 -10.12 3.96 -6.35
C ALA A 120 -9.76 2.85 -7.34
N GLY A 121 -10.22 2.96 -8.60
CA GLY A 121 -10.00 1.93 -9.63
C GLY A 121 -8.53 1.65 -9.98
N GLY A 122 -7.61 2.58 -9.69
CA GLY A 122 -6.17 2.33 -9.82
C GLY A 122 -5.66 1.35 -8.76
N GLU A 123 -6.07 1.56 -7.51
CA GLU A 123 -5.64 0.78 -6.35
C GLU A 123 -6.06 -0.69 -6.46
N VAL A 124 -7.31 -0.97 -6.87
CA VAL A 124 -7.78 -2.35 -7.06
C VAL A 124 -7.00 -3.10 -8.14
N THR A 125 -6.55 -2.39 -9.19
CA THR A 125 -5.78 -3.00 -10.28
C THR A 125 -4.38 -3.39 -9.82
N GLU A 126 -3.75 -2.55 -8.99
CA GLU A 126 -2.44 -2.84 -8.39
C GLU A 126 -2.56 -3.96 -7.36
N LEU A 127 -3.58 -3.90 -6.49
CA LEU A 127 -3.88 -4.93 -5.49
C LEU A 127 -4.02 -6.31 -6.13
N GLY A 128 -4.81 -6.41 -7.21
CA GLY A 128 -4.99 -7.67 -7.93
C GLY A 128 -3.71 -8.19 -8.61
N LYS A 129 -2.73 -7.33 -8.91
CA LYS A 129 -1.42 -7.80 -9.40
C LYS A 129 -0.59 -8.37 -8.26
N ILE A 130 -0.47 -7.63 -7.15
CA ILE A 130 0.36 -8.03 -6.03
C ILE A 130 -0.23 -9.21 -5.24
N SER A 131 -1.54 -9.45 -5.33
CA SER A 131 -2.21 -10.58 -4.68
C SER A 131 -1.97 -11.93 -5.39
N THR A 132 -1.22 -11.93 -6.49
CA THR A 132 -0.93 -13.14 -7.27
C THR A 132 0.58 -13.41 -7.36
N THR A 133 0.94 -14.65 -7.66
CA THR A 133 2.33 -15.04 -7.96
C THR A 133 2.82 -14.29 -9.20
N PRO A 134 4.08 -13.79 -9.21
CA PRO A 134 5.13 -14.04 -8.22
C PRO A 134 5.23 -13.01 -7.10
N TYR A 135 4.32 -12.05 -7.00
CA TYR A 135 4.47 -10.90 -6.11
C TYR A 135 3.96 -11.16 -4.70
N PHE A 136 2.94 -12.01 -4.54
CA PHE A 136 2.27 -12.25 -3.25
C PHE A 136 3.22 -12.49 -2.07
N ASP A 137 4.23 -13.35 -2.25
CA ASP A 137 5.14 -13.77 -1.17
C ASP A 137 6.06 -12.65 -0.67
N LYS A 138 6.16 -11.54 -1.40
CA LYS A 138 6.92 -10.35 -1.03
C LYS A 138 6.07 -9.11 -0.85
N SER A 139 4.75 -9.24 -0.89
CA SER A 139 3.83 -8.12 -0.77
C SER A 139 3.21 -8.04 0.63
N TYR A 140 3.13 -6.82 1.14
CA TYR A 140 2.47 -6.45 2.39
C TYR A 140 1.50 -5.31 2.12
N VAL A 141 0.27 -5.42 2.63
CA VAL A 141 -0.78 -4.42 2.42
C VAL A 141 -1.11 -3.70 3.71
N LEU A 142 -1.22 -2.38 3.63
CA LEU A 142 -1.44 -1.47 4.75
C LEU A 142 -2.74 -0.68 4.50
N PRO A 143 -3.92 -1.33 4.63
CA PRO A 143 -5.20 -0.68 4.39
C PRO A 143 -5.65 0.16 5.60
N ARG A 144 -6.05 1.39 5.32
CA ARG A 144 -6.55 2.30 6.35
C ARG A 144 -7.96 1.90 6.79
N ASP A 145 -8.21 1.86 8.10
CA ASP A 145 -9.51 1.55 8.71
C ASP A 145 -10.11 0.18 8.29
N TYR A 146 -9.28 -0.75 7.79
CA TYR A 146 -9.74 -2.09 7.45
C TYR A 146 -10.04 -2.92 8.69
N THR A 147 -11.23 -3.52 8.71
CA THR A 147 -11.62 -4.59 9.64
C THR A 147 -12.44 -5.64 8.87
N TRP A 148 -12.24 -6.93 9.16
CA TRP A 148 -12.96 -7.98 8.45
C TRP A 148 -14.44 -8.08 8.88
N MET A 149 -15.34 -8.33 7.93
CA MET A 149 -16.80 -8.22 8.11
C MET A 149 -17.43 -9.17 9.13
N THR A 150 -16.82 -10.33 9.40
CA THR A 150 -17.49 -11.40 10.18
C THR A 150 -17.05 -11.47 11.63
N ASP A 151 -15.92 -10.86 11.96
CA ASP A 151 -15.43 -10.71 13.32
C ASP A 151 -15.06 -9.24 13.44
N GLN A 152 -15.82 -8.46 14.22
CA GLN A 152 -15.23 -7.27 14.85
C GLN A 152 -14.18 -7.81 15.82
N ASN A 153 -13.07 -8.25 15.24
CA ASN A 153 -11.94 -8.82 15.90
C ASN A 153 -11.20 -7.61 16.45
N LEU A 154 -11.70 -7.10 17.59
CA LEU A 154 -11.11 -6.00 18.33
C LEU A 154 -9.84 -6.53 18.99
N ASP A 155 -8.88 -6.94 18.18
CA ASP A 155 -7.63 -7.58 18.59
C ASP A 155 -6.52 -6.54 18.74
N THR A 156 -6.68 -5.38 18.10
CA THR A 156 -5.76 -4.25 18.16
C THR A 156 -6.47 -2.92 18.42
N GLU A 157 -5.73 -1.93 18.90
CA GLU A 157 -6.26 -0.56 19.04
C GLU A 157 -6.76 -0.01 17.69
N ALA A 158 -6.08 -0.34 16.58
CA ALA A 158 -6.49 0.08 15.24
C ALA A 158 -7.90 -0.42 14.87
N ASP A 159 -8.23 -1.68 15.20
CA ASP A 159 -9.56 -2.25 14.94
C ASP A 159 -10.65 -1.48 15.71
N VAL A 160 -10.34 -1.08 16.95
CA VAL A 160 -11.25 -0.28 17.79
C VAL A 160 -11.43 1.12 17.19
N ILE A 161 -10.35 1.78 16.76
CA ILE A 161 -10.42 3.12 16.18
C ILE A 161 -11.16 3.10 14.83
N ALA A 162 -10.94 2.11 13.97
CA ALA A 162 -11.66 1.94 12.71
C ALA A 162 -13.18 1.75 12.94
N ALA A 163 -13.55 0.89 13.89
CA ALA A 163 -14.95 0.71 14.28
C ALA A 163 -15.55 1.98 14.89
N ALA A 164 -14.79 2.69 15.73
CA ALA A 164 -15.21 3.94 16.33
C ALA A 164 -15.40 5.04 15.29
N ALA A 165 -14.54 5.14 14.28
CA ALA A 165 -14.68 6.08 13.17
C ALA A 165 -15.99 5.85 12.40
N THR A 166 -16.36 4.58 12.18
CA THR A 166 -17.63 4.22 11.55
C THR A 166 -18.86 4.68 12.34
N ILE A 167 -18.77 4.72 13.67
CA ILE A 167 -19.85 5.20 14.54
C ILE A 167 -19.83 6.73 14.62
N TYR A 168 -18.66 7.32 14.84
CA TYR A 168 -18.48 8.75 15.12
C TYR A 168 -18.81 9.64 13.93
N PHE A 169 -18.43 9.23 12.72
CA PHE A 169 -18.69 9.98 11.49
C PHE A 169 -19.98 9.55 10.79
N ASN A 170 -20.87 8.83 11.48
CA ASN A 170 -22.15 8.43 10.92
C ASN A 170 -23.20 9.53 11.10
N ASP A 171 -23.45 10.28 10.04
CA ASP A 171 -24.45 11.36 10.01
C ASP A 171 -25.90 10.89 10.23
N ASP A 172 -26.18 9.58 10.10
CA ASP A 172 -27.51 9.01 10.35
C ASP A 172 -27.77 8.73 11.84
N LEU A 173 -26.74 8.73 12.69
CA LEU A 173 -26.87 8.54 14.13
C LEU A 173 -27.04 9.87 14.86
N ASP A 174 -27.98 9.93 15.80
CA ASP A 174 -27.98 11.03 16.77
C ASP A 174 -26.85 10.88 17.79
N GLN A 175 -26.46 12.00 18.41
CA GLN A 175 -25.35 12.03 19.37
C GLN A 175 -25.51 11.01 20.50
N ALA A 176 -26.73 10.84 21.03
CA ALA A 176 -26.98 9.92 22.14
C ALA A 176 -26.81 8.45 21.72
N THR A 177 -27.18 8.12 20.48
CA THR A 177 -27.03 6.79 19.91
C THR A 177 -25.57 6.49 19.60
N ALA A 178 -24.87 7.42 18.94
CA ALA A 178 -23.44 7.30 18.68
C ALA A 178 -22.64 7.12 19.99
N GLU A 179 -22.96 7.91 21.03
CA GLU A 179 -22.32 7.78 22.34
C GLU A 179 -22.51 6.39 22.96
N LYS A 180 -23.72 5.83 22.87
CA LYS A 180 -24.05 4.51 23.40
C LYS A 180 -23.36 3.38 22.63
N GLU A 181 -23.26 3.52 21.31
CA GLU A 181 -22.56 2.56 20.47
C GLU A 181 -21.05 2.57 20.74
N LEU A 182 -20.44 3.75 20.89
CA LEU A 182 -19.03 3.88 21.30
C LEU A 182 -18.78 3.25 22.68
N ASP A 183 -19.66 3.48 23.66
CA ASP A 183 -19.53 2.87 24.99
C ASP A 183 -19.60 1.33 24.91
N SER A 184 -20.46 0.81 24.04
CA SER A 184 -20.60 -0.63 23.81
C SER A 184 -19.36 -1.22 23.12
N LEU A 185 -18.79 -0.51 22.15
CA LEU A 185 -17.54 -0.86 21.48
C LEU A 185 -16.38 -0.93 22.48
N LEU A 186 -16.23 0.08 23.35
CA LEU A 186 -15.17 0.11 24.35
C LEU A 186 -15.35 -0.98 25.42
N ALA A 187 -16.59 -1.30 25.79
CA ALA A 187 -16.86 -2.43 26.67
C ALA A 187 -16.47 -3.77 26.02
N ALA A 188 -16.59 -3.90 24.70
CA ALA A 188 -16.13 -5.08 23.97
C ALA A 188 -14.59 -5.11 23.86
N ALA A 189 -13.95 -4.00 23.49
CA ALA A 189 -12.49 -3.87 23.40
C ALA A 189 -11.79 -4.20 24.74
N ASN A 190 -12.35 -3.73 25.87
CA ASN A 190 -11.83 -4.03 27.20
C ASN A 190 -11.85 -5.54 27.55
N LYS A 191 -12.76 -6.33 26.95
CA LYS A 191 -12.76 -7.80 27.14
C LYS A 191 -11.59 -8.47 26.42
N ASN A 192 -11.03 -7.81 25.42
CA ASN A 192 -9.85 -8.23 24.68
C ASN A 192 -8.56 -7.57 25.21
N ASP A 193 -8.60 -7.02 26.43
CA ASP A 193 -7.48 -6.30 27.11
C ASP A 193 -6.97 -5.05 26.37
N ILE A 194 -7.78 -4.49 25.47
CA ILE A 194 -7.53 -3.18 24.85
C ILE A 194 -8.15 -2.10 25.73
N ARG A 195 -7.30 -1.28 26.35
CA ARG A 195 -7.69 -0.28 27.34
C ARG A 195 -7.65 1.13 26.74
N LEU A 196 -8.64 1.42 25.91
CA LEU A 196 -8.89 2.76 25.39
C LEU A 196 -10.01 3.43 26.19
N THR A 197 -9.81 4.69 26.58
CA THR A 197 -10.91 5.52 27.09
C THR A 197 -11.65 6.17 25.92
N LYS A 198 -12.87 6.65 26.20
CA LYS A 198 -13.65 7.40 25.21
C LYS A 198 -12.94 8.69 24.78
N SER A 199 -12.23 9.36 25.70
CA SER A 199 -11.41 10.53 25.35
C SER A 199 -10.31 10.12 24.38
N ASP A 200 -9.55 9.07 24.68
CA ASP A 200 -8.44 8.62 23.80
C ASP A 200 -8.90 8.27 22.38
N VAL A 201 -10.16 7.84 22.23
CA VAL A 201 -10.77 7.55 20.93
C VAL A 201 -11.20 8.84 20.25
N ILE A 202 -11.96 9.70 20.95
CA ILE A 202 -12.43 10.98 20.39
C ILE A 202 -11.25 11.85 19.98
N ASP A 203 -10.24 11.99 20.85
CA ASP A 203 -9.04 12.78 20.59
C ASP A 203 -8.35 12.30 19.31
N ARG A 204 -8.19 10.98 19.13
CA ARG A 204 -7.62 10.40 17.89
C ARG A 204 -8.49 10.58 16.65
N LEU A 205 -9.81 10.60 16.80
CA LEU A 205 -10.74 10.81 15.68
C LEU A 205 -10.80 12.29 15.28
N GLU A 206 -10.72 13.21 16.24
CA GLU A 206 -10.66 14.66 16.02
C GLU A 206 -9.30 15.11 15.46
N GLU A 207 -8.21 14.40 15.78
CA GLU A 207 -6.88 14.63 15.21
C GLU A 207 -6.74 14.20 13.74
N ARG A 208 -7.71 13.46 13.18
CA ARG A 208 -7.71 13.11 11.76
C ARG A 208 -7.74 14.40 10.92
N GLU A 209 -6.87 14.49 9.91
CA GLU A 209 -6.90 15.60 8.94
C GLU A 209 -8.30 15.71 8.30
N ASP A 210 -8.72 16.89 7.82
CA ASP A 210 -10.06 17.08 7.24
C ASP A 210 -10.37 16.08 6.10
N ASP A 211 -9.37 15.75 5.27
CA ASP A 211 -9.47 14.75 4.20
C ASP A 211 -9.47 13.30 4.73
N GLU A 212 -9.18 13.10 6.02
CA GLU A 212 -9.08 11.83 6.73
C GLU A 212 -10.27 11.56 7.66
N GLN A 213 -11.20 12.51 7.84
CA GLN A 213 -12.28 12.37 8.83
C GLN A 213 -13.16 11.14 8.57
N ALA A 214 -13.68 10.99 7.36
CA ALA A 214 -14.53 9.85 7.05
C ALA A 214 -13.75 8.51 7.07
N PRO A 215 -14.34 7.43 7.63
CA PRO A 215 -13.76 6.09 7.53
C PRO A 215 -13.68 5.66 6.06
N VAL A 216 -12.60 4.95 5.71
CA VAL A 216 -12.42 4.45 4.35
C VAL A 216 -13.38 3.29 4.10
N SER A 217 -14.23 3.43 3.10
CA SER A 217 -15.08 2.36 2.61
C SER A 217 -14.39 1.68 1.44
N TYR A 218 -14.18 0.36 1.53
CA TYR A 218 -13.60 -0.45 0.48
C TYR A 218 -14.67 -1.30 -0.22
N SER A 219 -14.57 -1.45 -1.55
CA SER A 219 -15.40 -2.40 -2.27
C SER A 219 -15.12 -3.85 -1.86
N TRP A 220 -16.09 -4.73 -2.11
CA TRP A 220 -15.97 -6.16 -1.78
C TRP A 220 -14.72 -6.82 -2.38
N VAL A 221 -14.26 -6.36 -3.55
CA VAL A 221 -13.05 -6.86 -4.20
C VAL A 221 -11.83 -6.57 -3.33
N HIS A 222 -11.63 -5.33 -2.89
CA HIS A 222 -10.54 -4.97 -1.98
C HIS A 222 -10.57 -5.80 -0.70
N LEU A 223 -11.74 -5.90 -0.06
CA LEU A 223 -11.90 -6.63 1.20
C LEU A 223 -11.53 -8.11 1.06
N ASN A 224 -11.86 -8.73 -0.07
CA ASN A 224 -11.50 -10.13 -0.35
C ASN A 224 -9.97 -10.30 -0.50
N GLU A 225 -9.33 -9.41 -1.25
CA GLU A 225 -7.87 -9.43 -1.40
C GLU A 225 -7.14 -9.12 -0.07
N PHE A 226 -7.60 -8.14 0.71
CA PHE A 226 -7.05 -7.87 2.05
C PHE A 226 -7.18 -9.07 2.97
N ARG A 227 -8.31 -9.79 2.92
CA ARG A 227 -8.50 -11.02 3.69
C ARG A 227 -7.49 -12.10 3.31
N LEU A 228 -7.13 -12.21 2.03
CA LEU A 228 -6.07 -13.12 1.61
C LEU A 228 -4.74 -12.74 2.26
N PHE A 229 -4.33 -11.47 2.20
CA PHE A 229 -3.10 -11.01 2.86
C PHE A 229 -3.14 -11.20 4.39
N GLU A 230 -4.28 -10.91 5.02
CA GLU A 230 -4.49 -11.09 6.46
C GLU A 230 -4.29 -12.55 6.90
N LEU A 231 -4.89 -13.50 6.17
CA LEU A 231 -4.73 -14.94 6.44
C LEU A 231 -3.28 -15.42 6.32
N HIS A 232 -2.43 -14.66 5.63
CA HIS A 232 -1.01 -14.91 5.47
C HIS A 232 -0.11 -14.03 6.36
N ASN A 233 -0.68 -13.28 7.31
CA ASN A 233 0.01 -12.33 8.20
C ASN A 233 0.77 -11.22 7.44
N ARG A 234 0.16 -10.72 6.36
CA ARG A 234 0.73 -9.70 5.47
C ARG A 234 -0.19 -8.48 5.29
N CYS A 235 -1.26 -8.40 6.08
CA CYS A 235 -2.17 -7.25 6.11
C CYS A 235 -2.05 -6.56 7.47
N PHE A 236 -1.67 -5.29 7.47
CA PHE A 236 -1.51 -4.48 8.67
C PHE A 236 -2.39 -3.24 8.56
N ALA A 237 -3.58 -3.31 9.15
CA ALA A 237 -4.49 -2.17 9.17
C ALA A 237 -3.93 -1.03 10.04
N TRP A 238 -4.29 0.20 9.68
CA TRP A 238 -3.94 1.39 10.46
C TRP A 238 -5.06 2.42 10.45
N SER A 239 -5.11 3.28 11.47
CA SER A 239 -6.19 4.27 11.60
C SER A 239 -5.73 5.71 11.87
N SER A 240 -4.44 5.93 12.08
CA SER A 240 -3.81 7.26 12.19
C SER A 240 -2.39 7.26 11.62
N GLN A 241 -1.81 8.44 11.39
CA GLN A 241 -0.44 8.54 10.89
C GLN A 241 0.59 7.95 11.86
N ASP A 242 0.39 8.07 13.17
CA ASP A 242 1.27 7.46 14.18
C ASP A 242 1.13 5.94 14.20
N ASP A 243 -0.09 5.42 14.03
CA ASP A 243 -0.32 3.99 13.88
C ASP A 243 0.35 3.46 12.60
N LEU A 244 0.23 4.19 11.47
CA LEU A 244 0.95 3.89 10.24
C LEU A 244 2.46 3.78 10.46
N ARG A 245 3.06 4.70 11.23
CA ARG A 245 4.49 4.63 11.56
C ARG A 245 4.83 3.35 12.32
N ASN A 246 4.02 3.00 13.31
CA ASN A 246 4.24 1.84 14.16
C ASN A 246 4.04 0.52 13.41
N ILE A 247 3.06 0.42 12.51
CA ILE A 247 2.81 -0.82 11.78
C ILE A 247 3.85 -1.09 10.69
N VAL A 248 4.56 -0.08 10.20
CA VAL A 248 5.67 -0.28 9.25
C VAL A 248 6.72 -1.20 9.86
N ASP A 249 6.96 -1.14 11.19
CA ASP A 249 7.85 -2.06 11.92
C ASP A 249 7.46 -3.54 11.88
N LYS A 250 6.23 -3.85 11.45
CA LYS A 250 5.77 -5.22 11.22
C LYS A 250 6.11 -5.75 9.83
N VAL A 251 6.40 -4.85 8.88
CA VAL A 251 6.94 -5.23 7.57
C VAL A 251 8.37 -5.71 7.77
N PRO A 252 8.77 -6.90 7.25
CA PRO A 252 10.12 -7.43 7.39
C PRO A 252 11.19 -6.44 6.97
#